data_AF-A0A8D8ZG81-F1
#
_entry.id   AF-A0A8D8ZG81-F1
#
_cell.length_a   1.000
_cell.length_b   1.000
_cell.length_c   1.000
_cell.angle_alpha   90.00
_cell.angle_beta   90.00
_cell.angle_gamma   90.00
#
_symmetry.space_group_name_H-M   'P 1'
#
loop_
_entity.id
_entity.type
_entity.pdbx_description
1 polymer ?
#
loop_
_entity_poly.entity_id
_entity_poly.type
_entity_poly.pdbx_seq_one_letter_code
_entity_poly.pdbx_strand_id
1 'polypeptide(L)'
;CIGFNTMVAFTGIEGTEDMPALLQVFIRAQEFADVKLRMTERGVLNYLNHNTGGEIIKYPMKGKIKTAPMKINCLLQATLGSLTIKDYFLTQEAKKILRVAQRVAIGLLRYLQARKSDHYQALLQAHILARCTNIGLWDDSAYVSKQIPGIGPVLSGHLVAAEKTTFQAIAESNPRELERIINRHPPLGN
;
A
#
# COMPACT_ATOMS: atom_id res chain seq x y z
N CYS A 1 -5.19 -18.32 6.90
CA CYS A 1 -6.06 -18.26 8.08
C CYS A 1 -5.99 -16.86 8.70
N ILE A 2 -7.11 -16.36 9.21
CA ILE A 2 -7.20 -15.12 10.01
C ILE A 2 -7.29 -15.54 11.48
N GLY A 3 -6.57 -14.84 12.36
CA GLY A 3 -6.56 -15.10 13.80
C GLY A 3 -7.89 -14.74 14.46
N PHE A 4 -8.22 -15.42 15.55
CA PHE A 4 -9.46 -15.19 16.29
C PHE A 4 -9.61 -13.74 16.75
N ASN A 5 -8.55 -13.15 17.33
CA ASN A 5 -8.60 -11.76 17.82
C ASN A 5 -8.76 -10.75 16.67
N THR A 6 -8.26 -11.06 15.48
CA THR A 6 -8.49 -10.24 14.28
C THR A 6 -9.95 -10.29 13.84
N MET A 7 -10.57 -11.48 13.88
CA MET A 7 -12.01 -11.60 13.60
C MET A 7 -12.86 -10.85 14.62
N VAL A 8 -12.49 -10.89 15.91
CA VAL A 8 -13.15 -10.10 16.95
C VAL A 8 -13.04 -8.61 16.63
N ALA A 9 -11.87 -8.12 16.23
CA ALA A 9 -11.73 -6.72 15.80
C ALA A 9 -12.64 -6.36 14.62
N PHE A 10 -12.83 -7.27 13.65
CA PHE A 10 -13.74 -7.04 12.52
C PHE A 10 -15.22 -6.95 12.93
N THR A 11 -15.61 -7.59 14.05
CA THR A 11 -17.00 -7.47 14.56
C THR A 11 -17.37 -6.06 14.99
N GLY A 12 -16.39 -5.25 15.40
CA GLY A 12 -16.58 -3.86 15.78
C GLY A 12 -16.78 -2.90 14.62
N ILE A 13 -16.78 -3.37 13.37
CA ILE A 13 -17.05 -2.55 12.18
C ILE A 13 -18.56 -2.31 12.07
N GLU A 14 -18.93 -1.03 12.04
CA GLU A 14 -20.30 -0.50 12.07
C GLU A 14 -20.89 -0.33 10.66
N GLY A 15 -20.06 -0.26 9.62
CA GLY A 15 -20.46 -0.19 8.21
C GLY A 15 -20.27 1.18 7.55
N THR A 16 -19.98 2.21 8.34
CA THR A 16 -19.79 3.61 7.90
C THR A 16 -18.32 4.01 7.77
N GLU A 17 -17.40 3.07 7.99
CA GLU A 17 -15.96 3.33 8.01
C GLU A 17 -15.43 3.78 6.64
N ASP A 18 -14.67 4.86 6.66
CA ASP A 18 -13.83 5.28 5.54
C ASP A 18 -12.47 4.54 5.53
N MET A 19 -11.64 4.80 4.53
CA MET A 19 -10.32 4.16 4.41
C MET A 19 -9.43 4.39 5.65
N PRO A 20 -9.27 5.61 6.20
CA PRO A 20 -8.57 5.84 7.46
C PRO A 20 -9.11 5.01 8.63
N ALA A 21 -10.43 4.96 8.82
CA ALA A 21 -11.06 4.20 9.90
C ALA A 21 -10.77 2.69 9.74
N LEU A 22 -10.91 2.14 8.53
CA LEU A 22 -10.56 0.74 8.28
C LEU A 22 -9.07 0.46 8.52
N LEU A 23 -8.17 1.36 8.12
CA LEU A 23 -6.74 1.21 8.41
C LEU A 23 -6.45 1.16 9.92
N GLN A 24 -7.21 1.86 10.77
CA GLN A 24 -7.04 1.79 12.24
C GLN A 24 -7.40 0.42 12.81
N VAL A 25 -8.46 -0.22 12.30
CA VAL A 25 -8.82 -1.60 12.68
C VAL A 25 -7.77 -2.57 12.16
N PHE A 26 -7.35 -2.37 10.91
CA PHE A 26 -6.43 -3.24 10.18
C PHE A 26 -5.05 -3.37 10.84
N ILE A 27 -4.46 -2.25 11.27
CA ILE A 27 -3.09 -2.22 11.84
C ILE A 27 -2.99 -2.90 13.21
N ARG A 28 -4.14 -3.26 13.81
CA ARG A 28 -4.23 -3.96 15.10
C ARG A 28 -4.45 -5.46 14.93
N ALA A 29 -4.51 -5.96 13.70
CA ALA A 29 -4.67 -7.38 13.44
C ALA A 29 -3.56 -8.21 14.09
N GLN A 30 -3.93 -9.33 14.70
CA GLN A 30 -3.02 -10.23 15.43
C GLN A 30 -1.90 -10.77 14.54
N GLU A 31 -2.11 -10.86 13.24
CA GLU A 31 -1.12 -11.30 12.26
C GLU A 31 0.11 -10.38 12.18
N PHE A 32 0.01 -9.15 12.69
CA PHE A 32 1.14 -8.23 12.80
C PHE A 32 1.85 -8.26 14.15
N ALA A 33 1.49 -9.17 15.07
CA ALA A 33 2.02 -9.19 16.44
C ALA A 33 3.56 -9.26 16.53
N ASP A 34 4.23 -9.83 15.53
CA ASP A 34 5.69 -9.96 15.49
C ASP A 34 6.40 -8.65 15.11
N VAL A 35 5.68 -7.65 14.59
CA VAL A 35 6.26 -6.37 14.19
C VAL A 35 6.59 -5.57 15.44
N LYS A 36 7.87 -5.20 15.58
CA LYS A 36 8.37 -4.39 16.69
C LYS A 36 8.89 -3.06 16.18
N LEU A 37 8.64 -1.98 16.92
CA LEU A 37 9.21 -0.66 16.63
C LEU A 37 10.55 -0.51 17.35
N ARG A 38 11.63 -0.28 16.60
CA ARG A 38 12.95 0.03 17.18
C ARG A 38 13.17 1.53 17.27
N MET A 39 14.01 1.96 18.21
CA MET A 39 14.35 3.37 18.40
C MET A 39 14.99 4.00 17.16
N THR A 40 15.91 3.27 16.52
CA THR A 40 16.69 3.72 15.35
C THR A 40 15.82 4.00 14.12
N GLU A 41 14.66 3.35 14.03
CA GLU A 41 13.76 3.42 12.88
C GLU A 41 12.82 4.64 12.96
N ARG A 42 12.68 5.26 14.15
CA ARG A 42 11.70 6.34 14.37
C ARG A 42 11.95 7.57 13.50
N GLY A 43 13.21 7.89 13.19
CA GLY A 43 13.53 9.03 12.34
C GLY A 43 12.93 8.88 10.94
N VAL A 44 13.21 7.75 10.29
CA VAL A 44 12.70 7.41 8.95
C VAL A 44 11.17 7.33 8.95
N LEU A 45 10.58 6.67 9.95
CA LEU A 45 9.12 6.53 10.04
C LEU A 45 8.42 7.87 10.26
N ASN A 46 9.00 8.79 11.03
CA ASN A 46 8.43 10.12 11.21
C ASN A 46 8.58 10.98 9.95
N TYR A 47 9.68 10.85 9.19
CA TYR A 47 9.85 11.53 7.91
C TYR A 47 8.82 11.09 6.86
N LEU A 48 8.46 9.81 6.83
CA LEU A 48 7.38 9.29 5.98
C LEU A 48 5.99 9.76 6.46
N ASN A 49 5.81 9.95 7.77
CA ASN A 49 4.55 10.36 8.37
C ASN A 49 4.28 11.87 8.19
N HIS A 50 5.31 12.70 8.40
CA HIS A 50 5.27 14.16 8.25
C HIS A 50 6.66 14.64 7.81
N ASN A 51 6.74 15.41 6.73
CA ASN A 51 7.95 16.13 6.35
C ASN A 51 7.59 17.45 5.65
N THR A 52 8.58 18.32 5.46
CA THR A 52 8.47 19.53 4.65
C THR A 52 9.14 19.30 3.31
N GLY A 53 8.36 19.36 2.22
CA GLY A 53 8.88 19.36 0.85
C GLY A 53 9.12 17.99 0.21
N GLY A 54 8.71 16.89 0.86
CA GLY A 54 8.74 15.54 0.28
C GLY A 54 7.35 14.90 0.22
N GLU A 55 7.27 13.74 -0.42
CA GLU A 55 6.06 12.91 -0.39
C GLU A 55 5.89 12.29 1.00
N ILE A 56 4.67 12.32 1.51
CA ILE A 56 4.27 11.72 2.78
C ILE A 56 3.18 10.67 2.53
N ILE A 57 2.91 9.84 3.54
CA ILE A 57 1.83 8.86 3.45
C ILE A 57 0.46 9.54 3.27
N LYS A 58 -0.45 8.90 2.53
CA LYS A 58 -1.78 9.42 2.15
C LYS A 58 -2.65 9.79 3.35
N TYR A 59 -2.56 9.01 4.43
CA TYR A 59 -3.29 9.21 5.68
C TYR A 59 -2.33 9.31 6.87
N PRO A 60 -1.74 10.49 7.14
CA PRO A 60 -0.79 10.67 8.23
C PRO A 60 -1.36 10.35 9.61
N MET A 61 -0.54 9.68 10.43
CA MET A 61 -0.87 9.41 11.83
C MET A 61 -0.60 10.66 12.68
N LYS A 62 -1.51 10.94 13.63
CA LYS A 62 -1.35 12.08 14.55
C LYS A 62 -0.12 11.91 15.44
N GLY A 63 0.73 12.94 15.48
CA GLY A 63 1.93 12.98 16.32
C GLY A 63 3.07 12.06 15.85
N LYS A 64 4.02 11.80 16.77
CA LYS A 64 5.20 10.97 16.47
C LYS A 64 4.86 9.48 16.47
N ILE A 65 5.48 8.71 15.58
CA ILE A 65 5.38 7.24 15.53
C ILE A 65 6.00 6.63 16.80
N LYS A 66 5.17 6.00 17.63
CA LYS A 66 5.54 5.48 18.96
C LYS A 66 5.17 4.02 19.21
N THR A 67 4.31 3.43 18.39
CA THR A 67 3.80 2.06 18.60
C THR A 67 4.01 1.19 17.35
N ALA A 68 3.99 -0.13 17.53
CA ALA A 68 4.07 -1.08 16.41
C ALA A 68 2.93 -0.89 15.39
N PRO A 69 1.64 -0.71 15.79
CA PRO A 69 0.57 -0.36 14.86
C PRO A 69 0.84 0.88 14.02
N MET A 70 1.41 1.95 14.61
CA MET A 70 1.77 3.15 13.86
C MET A 70 2.89 2.89 12.84
N LYS A 71 3.87 2.03 13.17
CA LYS A 71 4.91 1.59 12.24
C LYS A 71 4.31 0.78 11.08
N ILE A 72 3.42 -0.16 11.37
CA ILE A 72 2.71 -0.98 10.37
C ILE A 72 1.95 -0.08 9.41
N ASN A 73 1.17 0.86 9.96
CA ASN A 73 0.42 1.84 9.19
C ASN A 73 1.36 2.63 8.25
N CYS A 74 2.41 3.23 8.79
CA CYS A 74 3.36 4.05 8.03
C CYS A 74 4.05 3.26 6.91
N LEU A 75 4.58 2.06 7.20
CA LEU A 75 5.27 1.24 6.19
C LEU A 75 4.33 0.70 5.12
N LEU A 76 3.10 0.31 5.49
CA LEU A 76 2.10 -0.13 4.54
C LEU A 76 1.76 1.01 3.57
N GLN A 77 1.40 2.18 4.10
CA GLN A 77 1.05 3.33 3.27
C GLN A 77 2.23 3.82 2.41
N ALA A 78 3.45 3.81 2.94
CA ALA A 78 4.65 4.14 2.17
C ALA A 78 4.84 3.17 0.99
N THR A 79 4.57 1.88 1.20
CA THR A 79 4.63 0.87 0.13
C THR A 79 3.57 1.14 -0.94
N LEU A 80 2.31 1.35 -0.53
CA LEU A 80 1.20 1.62 -1.44
C LEU A 80 1.38 2.94 -2.21
N GLY A 81 1.98 3.96 -1.58
CA GLY A 81 2.29 5.23 -2.22
C GLY A 81 3.55 5.20 -3.10
N SER A 82 4.29 4.09 -3.16
CA SER A 82 5.61 4.03 -3.81
C SER A 82 6.64 5.03 -3.26
N LEU A 83 6.55 5.36 -1.97
CA LEU A 83 7.49 6.25 -1.29
C LEU A 83 8.86 5.57 -1.13
N THR A 84 9.93 6.37 -1.17
CA THR A 84 11.29 5.86 -0.97
C THR A 84 11.57 5.59 0.51
N ILE A 85 11.77 4.32 0.86
CA ILE A 85 12.23 3.89 2.18
C ILE A 85 13.75 3.69 2.12
N LYS A 86 14.51 4.65 2.67
CA LYS A 86 15.99 4.63 2.59
C LYS A 86 16.64 3.48 3.37
N ASP A 87 15.99 3.01 4.42
CA ASP A 87 16.51 1.92 5.26
C ASP A 87 16.18 0.54 4.65
N TYR A 88 17.22 -0.27 4.47
CA TYR A 88 17.10 -1.60 3.86
C TYR A 88 16.25 -2.55 4.70
N PHE A 89 16.41 -2.56 6.03
CA PHE A 89 15.68 -3.46 6.91
C PHE A 89 14.19 -3.10 6.97
N LEU A 90 13.86 -1.81 7.04
CA LEU A 90 12.49 -1.30 6.95
C LEU A 90 11.87 -1.63 5.60
N THR A 91 12.63 -1.58 4.51
CA THR A 91 12.13 -1.98 3.18
C THR A 91 11.76 -3.46 3.13
N GLN A 92 12.59 -4.34 3.70
CA GLN A 92 12.29 -5.77 3.78
C GLN A 92 11.10 -6.07 4.69
N GLU A 93 11.00 -5.34 5.80
CA GLU A 93 9.87 -5.46 6.72
C GLU A 93 8.57 -4.94 6.11
N ALA A 94 8.60 -3.85 5.35
CA ALA A 94 7.45 -3.34 4.60
C ALA A 94 6.92 -4.38 3.60
N LYS A 95 7.80 -5.12 2.91
CA LYS A 95 7.41 -6.26 2.04
C LYS A 95 6.76 -7.41 2.83
N LYS A 96 7.22 -7.67 4.06
CA LYS A 96 6.59 -8.67 4.94
C LYS A 96 5.21 -8.20 5.40
N ILE A 97 5.11 -6.94 5.82
CA ILE A 97 3.85 -6.28 6.21
C ILE A 97 2.85 -6.33 5.06
N LEU A 98 3.25 -6.01 3.82
CA LEU A 98 2.36 -6.06 2.66
C LEU A 98 1.79 -7.47 2.44
N ARG A 99 2.63 -8.52 2.55
CA ARG A 99 2.17 -9.92 2.41
C ARG A 99 1.16 -10.33 3.49
N VAL A 100 1.37 -9.87 4.73
CA VAL A 100 0.40 -10.08 5.81
C VAL A 100 -0.87 -9.27 5.55
N ALA A 101 -0.72 -8.01 5.13
CA ALA A 101 -1.82 -7.11 4.82
C ALA A 101 -2.72 -7.68 3.72
N GLN A 102 -2.17 -8.23 2.64
CA GLN A 102 -2.92 -8.90 1.59
C GLN A 102 -3.90 -9.95 2.16
N ARG A 103 -3.40 -10.82 3.05
CA ARG A 103 -4.23 -11.85 3.68
C ARG A 103 -5.30 -11.26 4.58
N VAL A 104 -4.94 -10.29 5.43
CA VAL A 104 -5.87 -9.64 6.37
C VAL A 104 -6.96 -8.88 5.62
N ALA A 105 -6.63 -8.20 4.51
CA ALA A 105 -7.57 -7.43 3.70
C ALA A 105 -8.58 -8.34 2.99
N ILE A 106 -8.12 -9.47 2.45
CA ILE A 106 -9.02 -10.49 1.89
C ILE A 106 -9.95 -11.06 2.98
N GLY A 107 -9.42 -11.27 4.19
CA GLY A 107 -10.21 -11.72 5.34
C GLY A 107 -11.32 -10.73 5.71
N LEU A 108 -10.97 -9.45 5.80
CA LEU A 108 -11.92 -8.36 6.08
C LEU A 108 -12.99 -8.25 4.98
N LEU A 109 -12.58 -8.28 3.71
CA LEU A 109 -13.49 -8.24 2.57
C LEU A 109 -14.50 -9.40 2.63
N ARG A 110 -14.04 -10.64 2.83
CA ARG A 110 -14.92 -11.80 2.94
C ARG A 110 -15.87 -11.72 4.13
N TYR A 111 -15.38 -11.23 5.27
CA TYR A 111 -16.20 -11.01 6.44
C TYR A 111 -17.34 -10.02 6.16
N LEU A 112 -17.04 -8.88 5.55
CA LEU A 112 -18.03 -7.88 5.19
C LEU A 112 -19.00 -8.36 4.11
N GLN A 113 -18.54 -9.12 3.12
CA GLN A 113 -19.39 -9.76 2.10
C GLN A 113 -20.37 -10.77 2.70
N ALA A 114 -19.97 -11.47 3.78
CA ALA A 114 -20.82 -12.44 4.46
C ALA A 114 -21.87 -11.78 5.37
N ARG A 115 -21.64 -10.54 5.82
CA ARG A 115 -22.65 -9.78 6.57
C ARG A 115 -23.75 -9.32 5.62
N LYS A 116 -24.97 -9.80 5.83
CA LYS A 116 -26.18 -9.38 5.08
C LYS A 116 -26.71 -8.00 5.54
N SER A 117 -25.83 -7.06 5.88
CA SER A 117 -26.18 -5.74 6.45
C SER A 117 -25.80 -4.58 5.53
N ASP A 118 -26.32 -3.39 5.81
CA ASP A 118 -26.12 -2.14 5.06
C ASP A 118 -24.71 -1.53 5.24
N HIS A 119 -23.67 -2.35 5.15
CA HIS A 119 -22.27 -1.92 5.33
C HIS A 119 -21.62 -1.56 4.00
N TYR A 120 -22.36 -0.97 3.07
CA TYR A 120 -21.88 -0.74 1.69
C TYR A 120 -20.60 0.11 1.67
N GLN A 121 -20.53 1.15 2.50
CA GLN A 121 -19.35 2.01 2.57
C GLN A 121 -18.13 1.24 3.06
N ALA A 122 -18.22 0.56 4.21
CA ALA A 122 -17.13 -0.27 4.71
C ALA A 122 -16.74 -1.39 3.73
N LEU A 123 -17.72 -2.02 3.06
CA LEU A 123 -17.47 -3.05 2.05
C LEU A 123 -16.69 -2.51 0.86
N LEU A 124 -17.07 -1.34 0.34
CA LEU A 124 -16.36 -0.66 -0.74
C LEU A 124 -14.92 -0.35 -0.33
N GLN A 125 -14.72 0.21 0.86
CA GLN A 125 -13.38 0.55 1.35
C GLN A 125 -12.52 -0.70 1.58
N ALA A 126 -13.11 -1.79 2.10
CA ALA A 126 -12.42 -3.07 2.26
C ALA A 126 -12.04 -3.70 0.91
N HIS A 127 -12.90 -3.56 -0.10
CA HIS A 127 -12.62 -4.02 -1.46
C HIS A 127 -11.47 -3.24 -2.09
N ILE A 128 -11.46 -1.91 -1.96
CA ILE A 128 -10.36 -1.05 -2.39
C ILE A 128 -9.08 -1.44 -1.67
N LEU A 129 -9.10 -1.59 -0.34
CA LEU A 129 -7.93 -1.98 0.45
C LEU A 129 -7.39 -3.36 0.04
N ALA A 130 -8.26 -4.34 -0.21
CA ALA A 130 -7.86 -5.66 -0.70
C ALA A 130 -7.19 -5.58 -2.07
N ARG A 131 -7.72 -4.77 -2.99
CA ARG A 131 -7.09 -4.53 -4.29
C ARG A 131 -5.72 -3.85 -4.15
N CYS A 132 -5.65 -2.76 -3.38
CA CYS A 132 -4.44 -1.99 -3.16
C CYS A 132 -3.32 -2.84 -2.54
N THR A 133 -3.65 -3.63 -1.51
CA THR A 133 -2.69 -4.53 -0.88
C THR A 133 -2.24 -5.66 -1.81
N ASN A 134 -3.14 -6.21 -2.62
CA ASN A 134 -2.80 -7.23 -3.61
C ASN A 134 -1.81 -6.71 -4.67
N ILE A 135 -2.06 -5.51 -5.18
CA ILE A 135 -1.22 -4.85 -6.19
C ILE A 135 0.07 -4.27 -5.56
N GLY A 136 0.02 -3.85 -4.30
CA GLY A 136 1.08 -3.10 -3.64
C GLY A 136 1.14 -1.62 -4.06
N LEU A 137 0.00 -1.04 -4.45
CA LEU A 137 -0.17 0.36 -4.87
C LEU A 137 -1.50 0.91 -4.36
N TRP A 138 -1.59 2.22 -4.18
CA TRP A 138 -2.88 2.89 -4.06
C TRP A 138 -3.67 2.82 -5.37
N ASP A 139 -4.99 2.91 -5.26
CA ASP A 139 -5.94 2.84 -6.37
C ASP A 139 -5.78 4.01 -7.36
N ASP A 140 -5.36 5.17 -6.86
CA ASP A 140 -5.06 6.38 -7.61
C ASP A 140 -3.56 6.56 -7.92
N SER A 141 -2.76 5.50 -7.81
CA SER A 141 -1.32 5.59 -8.05
C SER A 141 -0.97 5.81 -9.52
N ALA A 142 -0.12 6.81 -9.79
CA ALA A 142 0.48 7.03 -11.12
C ALA A 142 1.44 5.90 -11.54
N TYR A 143 1.93 5.09 -10.61
CA TYR A 143 2.94 4.05 -10.85
C TYR A 143 2.34 2.72 -11.34
N VAL A 144 1.27 2.76 -12.15
CA VAL A 144 0.58 1.56 -12.65
C VAL A 144 1.52 0.59 -13.37
N SER A 145 2.57 1.12 -13.99
CA SER A 145 3.57 0.35 -14.72
C SER A 145 4.36 -0.64 -13.84
N LYS A 146 4.40 -0.48 -12.52
CA LYS A 146 4.99 -1.50 -11.60
C LYS A 146 4.27 -2.84 -11.64
N GLN A 147 3.05 -2.88 -12.16
CA GLN A 147 2.28 -4.12 -12.34
C GLN A 147 2.75 -4.93 -13.56
N ILE A 148 3.53 -4.31 -14.46
CA ILE A 148 4.07 -4.95 -15.65
C ILE A 148 5.33 -5.75 -15.24
N PRO A 149 5.40 -7.07 -15.56
CA PRO A 149 6.57 -7.88 -15.28
C PRO A 149 7.85 -7.25 -15.84
N GLY A 150 8.90 -7.18 -15.01
CA GLY A 150 10.19 -6.58 -15.39
C GLY A 150 10.28 -5.07 -15.19
N ILE A 151 9.18 -4.37 -14.90
CA ILE A 151 9.19 -2.94 -14.60
C ILE A 151 9.32 -2.71 -13.09
N GLY A 152 10.56 -2.46 -12.66
CA GLY A 152 10.87 -2.08 -11.28
C GLY A 152 10.58 -0.59 -10.98
N PRO A 153 10.78 -0.15 -9.72
CA PRO A 153 10.51 1.23 -9.29
C PRO A 153 11.21 2.31 -10.13
N VAL A 154 12.46 2.07 -10.56
CA VAL A 154 13.23 3.01 -11.37
C VAL A 154 12.59 3.21 -12.75
N LEU A 155 12.30 2.10 -13.45
CA LEU A 155 11.71 2.16 -14.79
C LEU A 155 10.29 2.73 -14.74
N SER A 156 9.53 2.40 -13.70
CA SER A 156 8.22 3.01 -13.46
C SER A 156 8.33 4.51 -13.24
N GLY A 157 9.33 4.99 -12.49
CA GLY A 157 9.60 6.42 -12.32
C GLY A 157 9.87 7.15 -13.63
N HIS A 158 10.61 6.53 -14.57
CA HIS A 158 10.81 7.11 -15.90
C HIS A 158 9.50 7.22 -16.68
N LEU A 159 8.64 6.20 -16.62
CA LEU A 159 7.33 6.22 -17.28
C LEU A 159 6.41 7.28 -16.69
N VAL A 160 6.38 7.43 -15.36
CA VAL A 160 5.61 8.50 -14.70
C VAL A 160 6.14 9.89 -15.09
N ALA A 161 7.45 10.08 -15.13
CA ALA A 161 8.08 11.33 -15.57
C ALA A 161 7.78 11.67 -17.04
N ALA A 162 7.47 10.66 -17.86
CA ALA A 162 7.01 10.80 -19.24
C ALA A 162 5.47 10.77 -19.38
N GLU A 163 4.74 10.99 -18.28
CA GLU A 163 3.27 11.05 -18.23
C GLU A 163 2.56 9.74 -18.65
N LYS A 164 3.27 8.62 -18.65
CA LYS A 164 2.72 7.28 -18.92
C LYS A 164 2.20 6.66 -17.62
N THR A 165 1.16 7.28 -17.07
CA THR A 165 0.60 6.95 -15.74
C THR A 165 -0.62 6.03 -15.78
N THR A 166 -1.11 5.67 -16.96
CA THR A 166 -2.23 4.72 -17.15
C THR A 166 -1.82 3.58 -18.08
N PHE A 167 -2.46 2.41 -17.95
CA PHE A 167 -2.22 1.29 -18.87
C PHE A 167 -2.56 1.64 -20.32
N GLN A 168 -3.60 2.45 -20.53
CA GLN A 168 -3.99 2.91 -21.86
C GLN A 168 -2.89 3.80 -22.48
N ALA A 169 -2.38 4.78 -21.73
CA ALA A 169 -1.29 5.64 -22.20
C ALA A 169 -0.03 4.84 -22.54
N ILE A 170 0.29 3.80 -21.76
CA ILE A 170 1.41 2.90 -22.05
C ILE A 170 1.14 2.07 -23.31
N ALA A 171 -0.04 1.46 -23.43
CA ALA A 171 -0.40 0.58 -24.55
C ALA A 171 -0.51 1.30 -25.90
N GLU A 172 -0.93 2.58 -25.89
CA GLU A 172 -1.06 3.41 -27.09
C GLU A 172 0.28 4.06 -27.49
N SER A 173 1.32 3.98 -26.65
CA SER A 173 2.62 4.56 -26.95
C SER A 173 3.39 3.75 -27.99
N ASN A 174 4.24 4.42 -28.76
CA ASN A 174 5.13 3.73 -29.69
C ASN A 174 6.13 2.84 -28.91
N PRO A 175 6.30 1.55 -29.25
CA PRO A 175 7.25 0.65 -28.58
C PRO A 175 8.67 1.21 -28.47
N ARG A 176 9.14 1.94 -29.48
CA ARG A 176 10.48 2.53 -29.51
C ARG A 176 10.59 3.77 -28.62
N GLU A 177 9.49 4.50 -28.44
CA GLU A 177 9.40 5.58 -27.46
C GLU A 177 9.46 5.01 -26.04
N LEU A 178 8.73 3.93 -25.75
CA LEU A 178 8.76 3.26 -24.46
C LEU A 178 10.18 2.78 -24.12
N GLU A 179 10.85 2.10 -25.05
CA GLU A 179 12.25 1.67 -24.93
C GLU A 179 13.20 2.82 -24.63
N ARG A 180 13.02 3.96 -25.30
CA ARG A 180 13.79 5.19 -25.04
C ARG A 180 13.53 5.75 -23.65
N ILE A 181 12.27 5.81 -23.20
CA ILE A 181 11.88 6.32 -21.87
C ILE A 181 12.52 5.46 -20.77
N ILE A 182 12.40 4.14 -20.87
CA ILE A 182 12.91 3.22 -19.84
C ILE A 182 14.41 2.89 -20.04
N ASN A 183 15.07 3.47 -21.04
CA ASN A 183 16.46 3.25 -21.41
C ASN A 183 16.80 1.76 -21.58
N ARG A 184 16.02 1.05 -22.41
CA ARG A 184 16.18 -0.37 -22.71
C ARG A 184 16.22 -0.59 -24.22
N HIS A 185 16.89 -1.67 -24.62
CA HIS A 185 16.97 -2.06 -26.02
C HIS A 185 15.72 -2.80 -26.49
N PRO A 186 15.41 -2.75 -27.80
CA PRO A 186 14.45 -3.64 -28.42
C PRO A 186 14.69 -5.12 -28.06
N PRO A 187 13.63 -5.94 -27.92
CA PRO A 187 12.23 -5.66 -28.22
C PRO A 187 11.36 -5.35 -26.98
N LEU A 188 11.93 -4.84 -25.88
CA LEU A 188 11.22 -4.75 -24.59
C LEU A 188 9.95 -3.89 -24.63
N GLY A 189 9.83 -2.94 -25.55
CA GLY A 189 8.65 -2.10 -25.68
C GLY A 189 7.46 -2.75 -26.40
N ASN A 190 7.63 -3.95 -26.96
CA ASN A 190 6.58 -4.70 -27.66
C ASN A 190 5.63 -5.44 -26.72
#